data_AF-F0S474-F1
#
_entry.id   AF-F0S474-F1
#
_cell.length_a   1.000
_cell.length_b   1.000
_cell.length_c   1.000
_cell.angle_alpha   90.00
_cell.angle_beta   90.00
_cell.angle_gamma   90.00
#
_symmetry.space_group_name_H-M   'P 1'
#
loop_
_entity.id
_entity.type
_entity.pdbx_description
1 polymer ?
#
loop_
_entity_poly.entity_id
_entity_poly.type
_entity_poly.pdbx_seq_one_letter_code
_entity_poly.pdbx_strand_id
1 'polypeptide(L)'
;MKNVVVIILLLFFASISNSFALSKEQAKAFLKALSSSKELCSLQFYREFKSTELKELALLLFTNSCFEKKQFKELTKIKEIPKNPYAAVEKAIAYKKVGDEKIARKIFKLVFSKTNDLDEWILTLNSGNTEYLFAPKVLKKKIEIALGKRNFEIAEIYLDYLKGKEFYHLLKGILYMKQRKKELAKKEFILSSQPKKFFYLTHLSDSSAEKFFYFKKAMDSNIPAYLKKNLSIYLLDRFLYSDKSFFRKTLKIVKDFDKELFNEYQVKYLVLNGKIKRALLKLSNLQGKKYKAWKVALLRKFYGKKESFNNNVPNFYSLLLNSNSIKLSAKSLPRVEFIDEEGIKYLYKRGRCDVISFINKKSPSVALAHHLCGDYKKAIKEATFYRKKLEKYPYLLHILYPKHPIFENDLISLSLARQESLFDQFALSRSGAIGLMQIMPFTGKYIAQKLKVKDFKVTDLFKPKVNYEFGSFYISELIKQFKLFPLAAASYNAGPTRIKKALKRFGTIKTPYDLVIFVDFYIPFAETRGYVKKVLTNYFFYNYLYNDGRWSLFQKEKSLKNFHKMNVTEVNLKKP
;
A
#
# COMPACT_ATOMS: atom_id res chain seq x y z
N MET A 1 -49.72 22.05 -29.95
CA MET A 1 -49.00 21.41 -28.82
C MET A 1 -49.12 19.90 -28.93
N LYS A 2 -48.14 19.23 -29.54
CA LYS A 2 -47.83 17.78 -29.51
C LYS A 2 -46.90 17.57 -30.69
N ASN A 3 -45.61 17.78 -30.46
CA ASN A 3 -44.44 17.36 -31.26
C ASN A 3 -43.13 17.96 -30.73
N VAL A 4 -43.20 18.89 -29.76
CA VAL A 4 -42.04 19.33 -28.96
C VAL A 4 -41.59 18.28 -27.93
N VAL A 5 -42.39 17.23 -27.70
CA VAL A 5 -42.09 16.15 -26.74
C VAL A 5 -41.04 15.16 -27.28
N VAL A 6 -40.78 15.12 -28.59
CA VAL A 6 -39.76 14.25 -29.20
C VAL A 6 -38.34 14.79 -28.98
N ILE A 7 -38.17 16.09 -28.74
CA ILE A 7 -36.85 16.71 -28.57
C ILE A 7 -36.39 16.72 -27.10
N ILE A 8 -37.31 16.61 -26.14
CA ILE A 8 -36.97 16.70 -24.70
C ILE A 8 -36.84 15.31 -24.05
N LEU A 9 -37.38 14.24 -24.64
CA LEU A 9 -37.14 12.85 -24.17
C LEU A 9 -35.84 12.23 -24.69
N LEU A 10 -35.19 12.84 -25.69
CA LEU A 10 -33.80 12.53 -26.07
C LEU A 10 -32.76 13.10 -25.09
N LEU A 11 -33.20 13.81 -24.04
CA LEU A 11 -32.35 14.25 -22.92
C LEU A 11 -32.20 13.19 -21.81
N PHE A 12 -32.79 12.01 -21.96
CA PHE A 12 -32.49 10.83 -21.14
C PHE A 12 -31.66 9.83 -21.95
N PHE A 13 -30.35 10.05 -22.05
CA PHE A 13 -29.33 9.04 -21.75
C PHE A 13 -27.93 9.69 -21.76
N ALA A 14 -27.34 9.78 -20.56
CA ALA A 14 -25.91 9.87 -20.28
C ALA A 14 -25.18 11.21 -20.54
N SER A 15 -25.40 12.17 -19.64
CA SER A 15 -24.33 13.11 -19.28
C SER A 15 -23.28 12.42 -18.38
N ILE A 16 -22.07 12.30 -18.95
CA ILE A 16 -20.75 12.39 -18.29
C ILE A 16 -20.18 11.08 -17.68
N SER A 17 -19.58 10.26 -18.54
CA SER A 17 -18.12 9.92 -18.53
C SER A 17 -17.81 8.72 -19.45
N ASN A 18 -18.21 8.78 -20.72
CA ASN A 18 -17.83 7.74 -21.68
C ASN A 18 -16.39 7.99 -22.15
N SER A 19 -15.41 7.38 -21.47
CA SER A 19 -14.25 6.86 -22.18
C SER A 19 -14.78 5.73 -23.06
N PHE A 20 -14.82 5.93 -24.37
CA PHE A 20 -15.13 4.84 -25.29
C PHE A 20 -14.01 3.80 -25.15
N ALA A 21 -14.40 2.54 -24.96
CA ALA A 21 -13.44 1.45 -24.87
C ALA A 21 -12.58 1.39 -26.13
N LEU A 22 -11.28 1.20 -25.98
CA LEU A 22 -10.33 1.05 -27.08
C LEU A 22 -10.82 -0.03 -28.04
N SER A 23 -11.12 0.35 -29.28
CA SER A 23 -11.50 -0.61 -30.31
C SER A 23 -10.27 -1.38 -30.83
N LYS A 24 -10.52 -2.50 -31.52
CA LYS A 24 -9.46 -3.26 -32.19
C LYS A 24 -8.76 -2.44 -33.27
N GLU A 25 -9.52 -1.64 -34.02
CA GLU A 25 -9.05 -0.77 -35.09
C GLU A 25 -8.15 0.33 -34.52
N GLN A 26 -8.57 0.97 -33.42
CA GLN A 26 -7.77 1.95 -32.70
C GLN A 26 -6.48 1.31 -32.15
N ALA A 27 -6.57 0.11 -31.56
CA ALA A 27 -5.37 -0.59 -31.10
C ALA A 27 -4.41 -0.89 -32.27
N LYS A 28 -4.92 -1.33 -33.42
CA LYS A 28 -4.12 -1.59 -34.63
C LYS A 28 -3.49 -0.31 -35.18
N ALA A 29 -4.24 0.79 -35.24
CA ALA A 29 -3.76 2.10 -35.63
C ALA A 29 -2.66 2.60 -34.69
N PHE A 30 -2.84 2.43 -33.38
CA PHE A 30 -1.83 2.79 -32.38
C PHE A 30 -0.53 2.00 -32.59
N LEU A 31 -0.62 0.68 -32.78
CA LEU A 31 0.57 -0.14 -33.04
C LEU A 31 1.26 0.22 -34.37
N LYS A 32 0.49 0.60 -35.40
CA LYS A 32 1.04 1.10 -36.66
C LYS A 32 1.78 2.42 -36.44
N ALA A 33 1.18 3.40 -35.75
CA ALA A 33 1.81 4.68 -35.45
C ALA A 33 3.10 4.52 -34.62
N LEU A 34 3.15 3.53 -33.72
CA LEU A 34 4.38 3.20 -32.99
C LEU A 34 5.52 2.70 -33.90
N SER A 35 5.19 2.05 -35.02
CA SER A 35 6.19 1.59 -35.99
C SER A 35 6.66 2.70 -36.94
N SER A 36 5.79 3.68 -37.24
CA SER A 36 6.09 4.84 -38.08
C SER A 36 6.31 6.09 -37.23
N SER A 37 7.46 6.21 -36.57
CA SER A 37 7.83 7.33 -35.67
C SER A 37 7.56 8.75 -36.22
N LYS A 38 7.43 8.89 -37.55
CA LYS A 38 6.99 10.11 -38.24
C LYS A 38 5.57 10.57 -37.81
N GLU A 39 4.63 9.67 -37.57
CA GLU A 39 3.20 9.97 -37.32
C GLU A 39 2.90 10.45 -35.89
N LEU A 40 3.78 10.15 -34.93
CA LEU A 40 3.55 10.42 -33.51
C LEU A 40 3.46 11.91 -33.17
N CYS A 41 4.21 12.77 -33.89
CA CYS A 41 4.05 14.22 -33.76
C CYS A 41 2.99 14.74 -34.74
N SER A 42 1.73 14.45 -34.45
CA SER A 42 0.61 15.05 -35.17
C SER A 42 -0.58 15.24 -34.22
N LEU A 43 -1.31 16.35 -34.37
CA LEU A 43 -2.56 16.54 -33.65
C LEU A 43 -3.57 15.42 -33.91
N GLN A 44 -3.57 14.87 -35.13
CA GLN A 44 -4.43 13.76 -35.51
C GLN A 44 -4.18 12.53 -34.64
N PHE A 45 -2.90 12.14 -34.48
CA PHE A 45 -2.52 11.01 -33.63
C PHE A 45 -3.05 11.17 -32.20
N TYR A 46 -2.79 12.31 -31.53
CA TYR A 46 -3.29 12.48 -30.15
C TYR A 46 -4.82 12.51 -30.09
N ARG A 47 -5.48 13.19 -31.05
CA ARG A 47 -6.95 13.29 -31.07
C ARG A 47 -7.62 11.92 -31.22
N GLU A 48 -7.04 11.03 -32.02
CA GLU A 48 -7.53 9.67 -32.23
C GLU A 48 -7.61 8.87 -30.91
N PHE A 49 -6.65 9.06 -30.01
CA PHE A 49 -6.55 8.31 -28.75
C PHE A 49 -6.99 9.08 -27.50
N LYS A 50 -7.30 10.38 -27.61
CA LYS A 50 -7.61 11.27 -26.48
C LYS A 50 -8.81 10.80 -25.63
N SER A 51 -9.76 10.09 -26.23
CA SER A 51 -10.96 9.56 -25.57
C SER A 51 -10.84 8.09 -25.13
N THR A 52 -9.69 7.46 -25.35
CA THR A 52 -9.43 6.03 -25.07
C THR A 52 -8.58 5.81 -23.82
N GLU A 53 -8.39 4.56 -23.44
CA GLU A 53 -7.47 4.09 -22.41
C GLU A 53 -6.01 4.49 -22.68
N LEU A 54 -5.65 4.71 -23.93
CA LEU A 54 -4.30 5.06 -24.36
C LEU A 54 -4.01 6.56 -24.28
N LYS A 55 -4.97 7.41 -23.88
CA LYS A 55 -4.82 8.89 -23.82
C LYS A 55 -3.50 9.35 -23.22
N GLU A 56 -3.14 8.82 -22.04
CA GLU A 56 -1.94 9.26 -21.31
C GLU A 56 -0.66 8.83 -22.03
N LEU A 57 -0.64 7.63 -22.61
CA LEU A 57 0.49 7.14 -23.39
C LEU A 57 0.61 7.88 -24.72
N ALA A 58 -0.50 8.13 -25.41
CA ALA A 58 -0.54 8.92 -26.64
C ALA A 58 -0.05 10.35 -26.39
N LEU A 59 -0.49 10.99 -25.30
CA LEU A 59 -0.03 12.32 -24.92
C LEU A 59 1.48 12.35 -24.64
N LEU A 60 2.01 11.31 -23.98
CA LEU A 60 3.44 11.15 -23.71
C LEU A 60 4.23 11.03 -25.03
N LEU A 61 3.84 10.09 -25.89
CA LEU A 61 4.52 9.83 -27.17
C LEU A 61 4.45 11.03 -28.12
N PHE A 62 3.29 11.68 -28.21
CA PHE A 62 3.11 12.91 -28.96
C PHE A 62 4.06 14.00 -28.45
N THR A 63 4.13 14.18 -27.13
CA THR A 63 4.96 15.22 -26.53
C THR A 63 6.44 15.01 -26.84
N ASN A 64 6.94 13.81 -26.56
CA ASN A 64 8.34 13.47 -26.80
C ASN A 64 8.70 13.59 -28.28
N SER A 65 7.88 13.02 -29.17
CA SER A 65 8.14 13.05 -30.62
C SER A 65 8.15 14.47 -31.18
N CYS A 66 7.20 15.32 -30.76
CA CYS A 66 7.18 16.72 -31.20
C CYS A 66 8.34 17.53 -30.66
N PHE A 67 8.75 17.25 -29.42
CA PHE A 67 9.90 17.91 -28.81
C PHE A 67 11.21 17.57 -29.53
N GLU A 68 11.47 16.27 -29.77
CA GLU A 68 12.65 15.79 -30.51
C GLU A 68 12.74 16.40 -31.92
N LYS A 69 11.60 16.50 -32.62
CA LYS A 69 11.50 17.12 -33.95
C LYS A 69 11.49 18.65 -33.92
N LYS A 70 11.59 19.28 -32.73
CA LYS A 70 11.52 20.74 -32.52
C LYS A 70 10.22 21.38 -33.05
N GLN A 71 9.13 20.62 -33.15
CA GLN A 71 7.83 21.10 -33.62
C GLN A 71 7.03 21.74 -32.46
N PHE A 72 7.60 22.80 -31.87
CA PHE A 72 7.06 23.42 -30.65
C PHE A 72 5.67 24.02 -30.83
N LYS A 73 5.40 24.65 -31.99
CA LYS A 73 4.07 25.19 -32.32
C LYS A 73 2.98 24.10 -32.35
N GLU A 74 3.32 22.89 -32.79
CA GLU A 74 2.37 21.78 -32.80
C GLU A 74 2.13 21.25 -31.39
N LEU A 75 3.21 21.08 -30.61
CA LEU A 75 3.17 20.60 -29.24
C LEU A 75 2.30 21.48 -28.32
N THR A 76 2.34 22.80 -28.50
CA THR A 76 1.60 23.76 -27.66
C THR A 76 0.12 23.88 -28.00
N LYS A 77 -0.35 23.32 -29.14
CA LYS A 77 -1.78 23.28 -29.50
C LYS A 77 -2.62 22.40 -28.55
N ILE A 78 -1.99 21.41 -27.91
CA ILE A 78 -2.65 20.58 -26.89
C ILE A 78 -2.44 21.21 -25.51
N LYS A 79 -3.51 21.49 -24.78
CA LYS A 79 -3.43 22.13 -23.45
C LYS A 79 -3.10 21.14 -22.33
N GLU A 80 -3.41 19.85 -22.51
CA GLU A 80 -3.16 18.81 -21.52
C GLU A 80 -1.67 18.62 -21.23
N ILE A 81 -1.31 18.56 -19.94
CA ILE A 81 0.08 18.37 -19.49
C ILE A 81 0.29 16.87 -19.22
N PRO A 82 1.32 16.24 -19.81
CA PRO A 82 1.66 14.86 -19.51
C PRO A 82 1.86 14.62 -18.01
N LYS A 83 1.43 13.45 -17.51
CA LYS A 83 1.72 13.05 -16.12
C LYS A 83 3.20 12.74 -15.89
N ASN A 84 3.90 12.27 -16.93
CA ASN A 84 5.34 12.05 -16.87
C ASN A 84 6.05 13.41 -16.70
N PRO A 85 6.91 13.58 -15.69
CA PRO A 85 7.53 14.86 -15.39
C PRO A 85 8.53 15.33 -16.45
N TYR A 86 9.23 14.42 -17.15
CA TYR A 86 10.16 14.78 -18.23
C TYR A 86 9.39 15.36 -19.42
N ALA A 87 8.36 14.67 -19.89
CA ALA A 87 7.51 15.16 -20.99
C ALA A 87 6.78 16.47 -20.62
N ALA A 88 6.40 16.64 -19.35
CA ALA A 88 5.86 17.91 -18.88
C ALA A 88 6.90 19.06 -18.96
N VAL A 89 8.18 18.80 -18.68
CA VAL A 89 9.27 19.77 -18.85
C VAL A 89 9.51 20.08 -20.33
N GLU A 90 9.56 19.07 -21.21
CA GLU A 90 9.66 19.26 -22.66
C GLU A 90 8.54 20.18 -23.19
N LYS A 91 7.31 19.96 -22.71
CA LYS A 91 6.18 20.82 -23.02
C LYS A 91 6.36 22.24 -22.50
N ALA A 92 6.91 22.44 -21.30
CA ALA A 92 7.21 23.77 -20.78
C ALA A 92 8.26 24.50 -21.63
N ILE A 93 9.29 23.78 -22.08
CA ILE A 93 10.31 24.31 -23.01
C ILE A 93 9.65 24.73 -24.33
N ALA A 94 8.74 23.91 -24.86
CA ALA A 94 8.02 24.23 -26.09
C ALA A 94 7.20 25.53 -25.96
N TYR A 95 6.47 25.72 -24.84
CA TYR A 95 5.78 26.98 -24.57
C TYR A 95 6.73 28.18 -24.51
N LYS A 96 7.90 28.02 -23.87
CA LYS A 96 8.94 29.07 -23.84
C LYS A 96 9.45 29.40 -25.25
N LYS A 97 9.68 28.39 -26.10
CA LYS A 97 10.16 28.56 -27.48
C LYS A 97 9.15 29.24 -28.41
N VAL A 98 7.86 29.16 -28.12
CA VAL A 98 6.82 29.89 -28.87
C VAL A 98 6.43 31.22 -28.23
N GLY A 99 7.15 31.67 -27.20
CA GLY A 99 6.94 32.96 -26.53
C GLY A 99 5.88 32.99 -25.42
N ASP A 100 5.25 31.86 -25.08
CA ASP A 100 4.26 31.81 -23.99
C ASP A 100 4.91 31.47 -22.64
N GLU A 101 5.65 32.44 -22.12
CA GLU A 101 6.43 32.27 -20.90
C GLU A 101 5.55 32.05 -19.66
N LYS A 102 4.34 32.63 -19.65
CA LYS A 102 3.39 32.49 -18.53
C LYS A 102 2.96 31.04 -18.34
N ILE A 103 2.61 30.34 -19.43
CA ILE A 103 2.25 28.92 -19.36
C ILE A 103 3.49 28.08 -19.02
N ALA A 104 4.64 28.35 -19.64
CA ALA A 104 5.88 27.65 -19.37
C ALA A 104 6.23 27.68 -17.86
N ARG A 105 6.24 28.86 -17.24
CA ARG A 105 6.52 29.03 -15.79
C ARG A 105 5.54 28.26 -14.92
N LYS A 106 4.25 28.23 -15.27
CA LYS A 106 3.23 27.44 -14.55
C LYS A 106 3.54 25.94 -14.60
N ILE A 107 3.97 25.42 -15.75
CA ILE A 107 4.32 24.01 -15.90
C ILE A 107 5.63 23.70 -15.16
N PHE A 108 6.68 24.51 -15.31
CA PHE A 108 7.92 24.35 -14.55
C PHE A 108 7.67 24.32 -13.04
N LYS A 109 6.88 25.26 -12.51
CA LYS A 109 6.52 25.28 -11.08
C LYS A 109 5.77 24.01 -10.66
N LEU A 110 4.85 23.54 -11.51
CA LEU A 110 4.10 22.31 -11.25
C LEU A 110 5.04 21.10 -11.15
N VAL A 111 5.92 20.90 -12.12
CA VAL A 111 6.86 19.76 -12.15
C VAL A 111 7.87 19.86 -11.01
N PHE A 112 8.50 21.03 -10.84
CA PHE A 112 9.46 21.28 -9.78
C PHE A 112 8.87 20.98 -8.39
N SER A 113 7.59 21.31 -8.15
CA SER A 113 6.93 21.02 -6.87
C SER A 113 6.62 19.53 -6.61
N LYS A 114 6.77 18.65 -7.61
CA LYS A 114 6.34 17.25 -7.57
C LYS A 114 7.48 16.23 -7.56
N THR A 115 8.69 16.63 -7.94
CA THR A 115 9.87 15.75 -7.93
C THR A 115 11.12 16.54 -7.54
N ASN A 116 12.18 15.84 -7.13
CA ASN A 116 13.52 16.39 -6.97
C ASN A 116 14.46 16.03 -8.13
N ASP A 117 14.03 15.12 -8.99
CA ASP A 117 14.93 14.46 -9.95
C ASP A 117 15.24 15.34 -11.18
N LEU A 118 14.49 16.45 -11.36
CA LEU A 118 14.60 17.36 -12.52
C LEU A 118 15.03 18.78 -12.11
N ASP A 119 15.55 18.94 -10.91
CA ASP A 119 15.73 20.25 -10.29
C ASP A 119 16.76 21.08 -11.02
N GLU A 120 17.94 20.49 -11.24
CA GLU A 120 19.02 21.09 -12.02
C GLU A 120 18.55 21.48 -13.42
N TRP A 121 17.87 20.57 -14.13
CA TRP A 121 17.37 20.85 -15.47
C TRP A 121 16.40 22.04 -15.50
N ILE A 122 15.43 22.07 -14.58
CA ILE A 122 14.44 23.15 -14.51
C ILE A 122 15.10 24.48 -14.11
N LEU A 123 16.05 24.47 -13.18
CA LEU A 123 16.75 25.67 -12.74
C LEU A 123 17.60 26.26 -13.88
N THR A 124 18.36 25.43 -14.60
CA THR A 124 19.16 25.87 -15.75
C THR A 124 18.29 26.46 -16.86
N LEU A 125 17.15 25.83 -17.17
CA LEU A 125 16.19 26.34 -18.17
C LEU A 125 15.54 27.68 -17.79
N ASN A 126 15.53 28.03 -16.50
CA ASN A 126 14.95 29.26 -15.98
C ASN A 126 16.00 30.16 -15.31
N SER A 127 17.28 30.01 -15.71
CA SER A 127 18.36 30.87 -15.22
C SER A 127 18.01 32.35 -15.43
N GLY A 128 18.30 33.16 -14.41
CA GLY A 128 17.92 34.58 -14.35
C GLY A 128 16.48 34.86 -13.88
N ASN A 129 15.59 33.87 -13.79
CA ASN A 129 14.24 34.04 -13.23
C ASN A 129 13.72 32.78 -12.54
N THR A 130 14.21 32.50 -11.33
CA THR A 130 13.86 31.28 -10.58
C THR A 130 13.00 31.53 -9.35
N GLU A 131 12.80 32.78 -8.93
CA GLU A 131 12.16 33.14 -7.65
C GLU A 131 10.80 32.45 -7.43
N TYR A 132 9.99 32.34 -8.49
CA TYR A 132 8.68 31.71 -8.44
C TYR A 132 8.69 30.20 -8.10
N LEU A 133 9.84 29.53 -8.28
CA LEU A 133 10.09 28.12 -7.93
C LEU A 133 10.40 27.94 -6.45
N PHE A 134 10.90 28.98 -5.77
CA PHE A 134 11.33 28.95 -4.36
C PHE A 134 10.26 29.48 -3.40
N ALA A 135 9.02 29.63 -3.85
CA ALA A 135 7.91 29.97 -2.95
C ALA A 135 7.82 28.96 -1.77
N PRO A 136 7.53 29.40 -0.53
CA PRO A 136 7.61 28.52 0.66
C PRO A 136 6.79 27.23 0.57
N LYS A 137 5.60 27.29 -0.06
CA LYS A 137 4.74 26.11 -0.28
C LYS A 137 5.36 25.10 -1.25
N VAL A 138 6.17 25.56 -2.21
CA VAL A 138 6.91 24.69 -3.13
C VAL A 138 8.06 24.04 -2.39
N LEU A 139 8.91 24.84 -1.74
CA LEU A 139 10.06 24.34 -0.95
C LEU A 139 9.64 23.31 0.10
N LYS A 140 8.53 23.54 0.81
CA LYS A 140 7.96 22.55 1.73
C LYS A 140 7.75 21.19 1.05
N LYS A 141 7.16 21.15 -0.15
CA LYS A 141 6.95 19.89 -0.89
C LYS A 141 8.28 19.28 -1.33
N LYS A 142 9.23 20.09 -1.80
CA LYS A 142 10.59 19.64 -2.16
C LYS A 142 11.23 18.88 -1.01
N ILE A 143 11.23 19.50 0.17
CA ILE A 143 11.82 18.93 1.38
C ILE A 143 11.06 17.67 1.81
N GLU A 144 9.72 17.68 1.77
CA GLU A 144 8.92 16.48 2.08
C GLU A 144 9.21 15.30 1.14
N ILE A 145 9.42 15.56 -0.16
CA ILE A 145 9.80 14.53 -1.14
C ILE A 145 11.21 14.01 -0.83
N ALA A 146 12.19 14.89 -0.66
CA ALA A 146 13.57 14.54 -0.34
C ALA A 146 13.66 13.71 0.95
N LEU A 147 13.00 14.16 2.03
CA LEU A 147 12.88 13.42 3.30
C LEU A 147 12.14 12.09 3.15
N GLY A 148 11.18 12.01 2.22
CA GLY A 148 10.46 10.79 1.86
C GLY A 148 11.39 9.75 1.23
N LYS A 149 12.25 10.19 0.31
CA LYS A 149 13.29 9.39 -0.36
C LYS A 149 14.55 9.18 0.49
N ARG A 150 14.63 9.81 1.68
CA ARG A 150 15.82 9.87 2.55
C ARG A 150 17.05 10.49 1.87
N ASN A 151 16.84 11.37 0.89
CA ASN A 151 17.89 12.23 0.38
C ASN A 151 18.02 13.44 1.33
N PHE A 152 18.89 13.32 2.32
CA PHE A 152 19.04 14.32 3.37
C PHE A 152 19.77 15.57 2.89
N GLU A 153 20.73 15.42 1.98
CA GLU A 153 21.47 16.51 1.37
C GLU A 153 20.55 17.47 0.60
N ILE A 154 19.71 16.95 -0.30
CA ILE A 154 18.71 17.77 -1.01
C ILE A 154 17.73 18.43 -0.04
N ALA A 155 17.35 17.72 1.03
CA ALA A 155 16.46 18.29 2.03
C ALA A 155 17.12 19.47 2.78
N GLU A 156 18.41 19.37 3.10
CA GLU A 156 19.21 20.42 3.74
C GLU A 156 19.37 21.64 2.83
N ILE A 157 19.72 21.44 1.55
CA ILE A 157 19.82 22.51 0.55
C ILE A 157 18.52 23.33 0.50
N TYR A 158 17.36 22.67 0.34
CA TYR A 158 16.08 23.39 0.27
C TYR A 158 15.62 23.98 1.60
N LEU A 159 16.06 23.40 2.73
CA LEU A 159 15.77 23.94 4.05
C LEU A 159 16.45 25.30 4.28
N ASP A 160 17.64 25.51 3.72
CA ASP A 160 18.34 26.80 3.85
C ASP A 160 17.53 27.96 3.27
N TYR A 161 16.85 27.75 2.15
CA TYR A 161 15.92 28.74 1.55
C TYR A 161 14.65 28.98 2.38
N LEU A 162 14.37 28.15 3.38
CA LEU A 162 13.23 28.34 4.29
C LEU A 162 13.61 29.00 5.63
N LYS A 163 14.88 29.37 5.87
CA LYS A 163 15.28 30.04 7.13
C LYS A 163 14.36 31.24 7.44
N GLY A 164 13.92 31.32 8.69
CA GLY A 164 12.97 32.35 9.16
C GLY A 164 11.52 32.18 8.68
N LYS A 165 11.19 31.14 7.89
CA LYS A 165 9.82 30.87 7.43
C LYS A 165 9.12 29.84 8.31
N GLU A 166 7.78 29.86 8.29
CA GLU A 166 6.91 29.11 9.22
C GLU A 166 7.14 27.58 9.27
N PHE A 167 7.66 26.95 8.21
CA PHE A 167 7.86 25.50 8.13
C PHE A 167 9.27 25.03 8.51
N TYR A 168 10.24 25.94 8.62
CA TYR A 168 11.66 25.62 8.74
C TYR A 168 11.94 24.65 9.89
N HIS A 169 11.64 25.06 11.12
CA HIS A 169 11.88 24.27 12.31
C HIS A 169 11.10 22.94 12.32
N LEU A 170 9.89 22.91 11.75
CA LEU A 170 9.14 21.66 11.64
C LEU A 170 9.86 20.66 10.72
N LEU A 171 10.26 21.10 9.53
CA LEU A 171 10.88 20.25 8.52
C LEU A 171 12.29 19.83 8.93
N LYS A 172 13.06 20.74 9.54
CA LYS A 172 14.38 20.45 10.11
C LYS A 172 14.32 19.46 11.28
N GLY A 173 13.29 19.57 12.13
CA GLY A 173 13.00 18.55 13.14
C GLY A 173 12.72 17.18 12.54
N ILE A 174 11.94 17.11 11.44
CA ILE A 174 11.66 15.84 10.74
C ILE A 174 12.95 15.26 10.10
N LEU A 175 13.80 16.11 9.52
CA LEU A 175 15.12 15.73 9.00
C LEU A 175 15.96 15.05 10.10
N TYR A 176 16.19 15.74 11.22
CA TYR A 176 16.97 15.18 12.33
C TYR A 176 16.36 13.90 12.90
N MET A 177 15.03 13.83 13.00
CA MET A 177 14.34 12.61 13.44
C MET A 177 14.63 11.43 12.50
N LYS A 178 14.61 11.65 11.18
CA LYS A 178 14.93 10.62 10.17
C LYS A 178 16.41 10.23 10.16
N GLN A 179 17.30 11.16 10.46
CA GLN A 179 18.72 10.91 10.72
C GLN A 179 18.98 10.24 12.09
N ARG A 180 17.93 9.95 12.87
CA ARG A 180 18.00 9.39 14.23
C ARG A 180 18.68 10.31 15.27
N LYS A 181 18.80 11.61 14.98
CA LYS A 181 19.30 12.64 15.89
C LYS A 181 18.16 13.19 16.75
N LYS A 182 17.68 12.39 17.71
CA LYS A 182 16.45 12.67 18.48
C LYS A 182 16.48 14.00 19.25
N GLU A 183 17.57 14.28 19.95
CA GLU A 183 17.68 15.50 20.76
C GLU A 183 17.63 16.77 19.91
N LEU A 184 18.35 16.77 18.78
CA LEU A 184 18.30 17.88 17.83
C LEU A 184 16.89 18.03 17.23
N ALA A 185 16.23 16.91 16.89
CA ALA A 185 14.86 16.95 16.40
C ALA A 185 13.90 17.56 17.42
N LYS A 186 14.03 17.19 18.70
CA LYS A 186 13.21 17.72 19.80
C LYS A 186 13.39 19.23 19.95
N LYS A 187 14.64 19.73 19.93
CA LYS A 187 14.94 21.18 19.96
C LYS A 187 14.25 21.93 18.82
N GLU A 188 14.37 21.44 17.60
CA GLU A 188 13.74 22.07 16.43
C GLU A 188 12.19 22.03 16.53
N PHE A 189 11.61 20.94 16.99
CA PHE A 189 10.15 20.88 17.17
C PHE A 189 9.64 21.83 18.25
N ILE A 190 10.40 22.10 19.31
CA ILE A 190 10.02 23.09 20.34
C ILE A 190 9.91 24.48 19.71
N LEU A 191 10.91 24.87 18.90
CA LEU A 191 10.99 26.15 18.20
C LEU A 191 9.93 26.34 17.10
N SER A 192 9.40 25.24 16.56
CA SER A 192 8.41 25.31 15.49
C SER A 192 7.12 26.00 15.92
N SER A 193 6.56 26.87 15.08
CA SER A 193 5.22 27.43 15.27
C SER A 193 4.10 26.50 14.80
N GLN A 194 4.43 25.43 14.07
CA GLN A 194 3.45 24.56 13.42
C GLN A 194 2.78 23.61 14.44
N PRO A 195 1.43 23.51 14.49
CA PRO A 195 0.75 22.65 15.45
C PRO A 195 1.12 21.15 15.33
N LYS A 196 1.55 20.73 14.14
CA LYS A 196 2.05 19.37 13.87
C LYS A 196 3.28 18.99 14.73
N LYS A 197 3.98 19.96 15.33
CA LYS A 197 5.09 19.71 16.26
C LYS A 197 4.70 18.81 17.43
N PHE A 198 3.49 18.96 17.98
CA PHE A 198 3.04 18.19 19.14
C PHE A 198 2.88 16.70 18.83
N PHE A 199 2.54 16.36 17.59
CA PHE A 199 2.55 14.97 17.12
C PHE A 199 3.95 14.36 17.24
N TYR A 200 4.98 15.08 16.79
CA TYR A 200 6.36 14.58 16.84
C TYR A 200 6.94 14.60 18.25
N LEU A 201 6.71 15.67 19.03
CA LEU A 201 7.14 15.77 20.42
C LEU A 201 6.57 14.63 21.26
N THR A 202 5.29 14.27 21.08
CA THR A 202 4.69 13.10 21.75
C THR A 202 5.42 11.78 21.42
N HIS A 203 5.89 11.61 20.18
CA HIS A 203 6.66 10.41 19.81
C HIS A 203 8.05 10.42 20.45
N LEU A 204 8.72 11.57 20.45
CA LEU A 204 10.11 11.74 20.92
C LEU A 204 10.26 11.86 22.44
N SER A 205 9.23 12.27 23.17
CA SER A 205 9.29 12.42 24.64
C SER A 205 9.70 11.13 25.34
N ASP A 206 10.48 11.20 26.41
CA ASP A 206 11.01 10.01 27.08
C ASP A 206 10.09 9.51 28.19
N SER A 207 9.52 10.44 28.97
CA SER A 207 8.62 10.11 30.07
C SER A 207 7.16 9.99 29.63
N SER A 208 6.39 9.16 30.33
CA SER A 208 4.93 9.11 30.14
C SER A 208 4.31 10.49 30.33
N ALA A 209 4.67 11.23 31.40
CA ALA A 209 4.12 12.55 31.70
C ALA A 209 4.28 13.54 30.54
N GLU A 210 5.49 13.65 29.98
CA GLU A 210 5.79 14.52 28.85
C GLU A 210 5.01 14.08 27.59
N LYS A 211 4.92 12.77 27.33
CA LYS A 211 4.08 12.24 26.24
C LYS A 211 2.63 12.67 26.36
N PHE A 212 2.05 12.62 27.55
CA PHE A 212 0.65 13.03 27.75
C PHE A 212 0.45 14.51 27.60
N PHE A 213 1.39 15.32 28.10
CA PHE A 213 1.35 16.76 27.93
C PHE A 213 1.26 17.14 26.45
N TYR A 214 2.19 16.64 25.63
CA TYR A 214 2.16 16.92 24.19
C TYR A 214 1.02 16.23 23.46
N PHE A 215 0.56 15.07 23.92
CA PHE A 215 -0.63 14.42 23.38
C PHE A 215 -1.86 15.30 23.54
N LYS A 216 -2.08 15.84 24.74
CA LYS A 216 -3.20 16.74 25.01
C LYS A 216 -3.12 17.98 24.11
N LYS A 217 -1.94 18.63 24.05
CA LYS A 217 -1.70 19.74 23.12
C LYS A 217 -1.98 19.38 21.66
N ALA A 218 -1.63 18.16 21.22
CA ALA A 218 -1.93 17.68 19.87
C ALA A 218 -3.43 17.47 19.63
N MET A 219 -4.19 17.00 20.63
CA MET A 219 -5.64 16.83 20.53
C MET A 219 -6.36 18.18 20.46
N ASP A 220 -5.90 19.18 21.21
CA ASP A 220 -6.47 20.52 21.24
C ASP A 220 -6.07 21.36 20.00
N SER A 221 -5.00 20.96 19.32
CA SER A 221 -4.47 21.66 18.15
C SER A 221 -5.21 21.36 16.84
N ASN A 222 -5.11 22.29 15.89
CA ASN A 222 -5.58 22.09 14.51
C ASN A 222 -4.62 21.21 13.68
N ILE A 223 -4.56 19.92 14.01
CA ILE A 223 -3.89 18.89 13.21
C ILE A 223 -4.90 17.94 12.58
N PRO A 224 -4.60 17.33 11.42
CA PRO A 224 -5.51 16.39 10.76
C PRO A 224 -6.01 15.27 11.67
N ALA A 225 -7.31 14.96 11.59
CA ALA A 225 -7.95 13.94 12.44
C ALA A 225 -7.27 12.56 12.37
N TYR A 226 -6.74 12.17 11.20
CA TYR A 226 -6.01 10.90 11.06
C TYR A 226 -4.71 10.88 11.89
N LEU A 227 -4.03 12.02 12.07
CA LEU A 227 -2.85 12.11 12.93
C LEU A 227 -3.24 12.01 14.40
N LYS A 228 -4.34 12.66 14.80
CA LYS A 228 -4.89 12.54 16.17
C LYS A 228 -5.21 11.08 16.49
N LYS A 229 -5.95 10.42 15.58
CA LYS A 229 -6.28 8.99 15.68
C LYS A 229 -5.04 8.10 15.77
N ASN A 230 -4.05 8.31 14.90
CA ASN A 230 -2.80 7.54 14.93
C ASN A 230 -2.03 7.72 16.25
N LEU A 231 -2.00 8.94 16.78
CA LEU A 231 -1.33 9.25 18.05
C LEU A 231 -2.05 8.59 19.23
N SER A 232 -3.38 8.63 19.24
CA SER A 232 -4.21 7.93 20.22
C SER A 232 -3.97 6.42 20.18
N ILE A 233 -3.97 5.80 18.99
CA ILE A 233 -3.65 4.37 18.83
C ILE A 233 -2.25 4.08 19.37
N TYR A 234 -1.25 4.88 19.01
CA TYR A 234 0.13 4.70 19.45
C TYR A 234 0.25 4.69 20.98
N LEU A 235 -0.36 5.66 21.67
CA LEU A 235 -0.32 5.73 23.14
C LEU A 235 -1.12 4.60 23.78
N LEU A 236 -2.33 4.34 23.29
CA LEU A 236 -3.17 3.28 23.83
C LEU A 236 -2.51 1.91 23.66
N ASP A 237 -1.98 1.57 22.48
CA ASP A 237 -1.26 0.31 22.23
C ASP A 237 0.00 0.17 23.12
N ARG A 238 0.73 1.28 23.34
CA ARG A 238 1.96 1.29 24.13
C ARG A 238 1.71 1.09 25.62
N PHE A 239 0.71 1.78 26.18
CA PHE A 239 0.50 1.87 27.62
C PHE A 239 -0.59 0.94 28.16
N LEU A 240 -1.35 0.27 27.29
CA LEU A 240 -2.38 -0.70 27.68
C LEU A 240 -1.87 -1.76 28.68
N TYR A 241 -0.59 -2.15 28.57
CA TYR A 241 0.02 -3.17 29.42
C TYR A 241 0.97 -2.61 30.49
N SER A 242 1.65 -1.50 30.20
CA SER A 242 2.76 -1.02 31.04
C SER A 242 2.36 0.06 32.04
N ASP A 243 1.34 0.88 31.75
CA ASP A 243 0.93 1.99 32.61
C ASP A 243 -0.60 2.20 32.51
N LYS A 244 -1.33 1.51 33.39
CA LYS A 244 -2.80 1.53 33.38
C LYS A 244 -3.38 2.91 33.73
N SER A 245 -2.69 3.67 34.58
CA SER A 245 -3.13 5.02 34.97
C SER A 245 -3.09 5.93 33.76
N PHE A 246 -1.95 5.93 33.06
CA PHE A 246 -1.74 6.67 31.84
C PHE A 246 -2.71 6.29 30.72
N PHE A 247 -2.90 4.98 30.53
CA PHE A 247 -3.85 4.46 29.57
C PHE A 247 -5.26 5.00 29.83
N ARG A 248 -5.75 4.99 31.08
CA ARG A 248 -7.09 5.51 31.41
C ARG A 248 -7.22 7.00 31.13
N LYS A 249 -6.19 7.80 31.47
CA LYS A 249 -6.18 9.24 31.16
C LYS A 249 -6.25 9.49 29.66
N THR A 250 -5.46 8.75 28.87
CA THR A 250 -5.48 8.81 27.40
C THR A 250 -6.85 8.40 26.85
N LEU A 251 -7.39 7.28 27.34
CA LEU A 251 -8.69 6.76 26.89
C LEU A 251 -9.84 7.73 27.18
N LYS A 252 -9.78 8.50 28.28
CA LYS A 252 -10.77 9.54 28.58
C LYS A 252 -10.81 10.63 27.50
N ILE A 253 -9.66 11.11 27.04
CA ILE A 253 -9.58 12.09 25.94
C ILE A 253 -10.11 11.49 24.63
N VAL A 254 -9.75 10.23 24.35
CA VAL A 254 -10.21 9.52 23.14
C VAL A 254 -11.72 9.34 23.10
N LYS A 255 -12.38 9.23 24.26
CA LYS A 255 -13.85 9.11 24.36
C LYS A 255 -14.58 10.23 23.63
N ASP A 256 -14.10 11.46 23.78
CA ASP A 256 -14.73 12.66 23.25
C ASP A 256 -14.37 12.87 21.77
N PHE A 257 -13.23 12.33 21.33
CA PHE A 257 -12.72 12.47 19.96
C PHE A 257 -13.14 11.34 19.00
N ASP A 258 -13.06 10.07 19.42
CA ASP A 258 -13.32 8.89 18.59
C ASP A 258 -14.01 7.80 19.43
N LYS A 259 -15.34 7.83 19.44
CA LYS A 259 -16.19 6.91 20.22
C LYS A 259 -15.98 5.44 19.83
N GLU A 260 -15.69 5.15 18.57
CA GLU A 260 -15.42 3.78 18.11
C GLU A 260 -14.09 3.28 18.72
N LEU A 261 -13.05 4.10 18.62
CA LEU A 261 -11.73 3.80 19.18
C LEU A 261 -11.80 3.65 20.71
N PHE A 262 -12.53 4.53 21.38
CA PHE A 262 -12.80 4.43 22.81
C PHE A 262 -13.43 3.09 23.17
N ASN A 263 -14.52 2.70 22.49
CA ASN A 263 -15.20 1.44 22.76
C ASN A 263 -14.29 0.22 22.53
N GLU A 264 -13.49 0.25 21.45
CA GLU A 264 -12.51 -0.79 21.17
C GLU A 264 -11.51 -0.96 22.33
N TYR A 265 -10.85 0.12 22.76
CA TYR A 265 -9.83 0.03 23.80
C TYR A 265 -10.41 -0.17 25.20
N GLN A 266 -11.63 0.28 25.45
CA GLN A 266 -12.35 -0.04 26.69
C GLN A 266 -12.59 -1.55 26.80
N VAL A 267 -13.07 -2.20 25.72
CA VAL A 267 -13.25 -3.66 25.70
C VAL A 267 -11.91 -4.37 25.87
N LYS A 268 -10.85 -3.93 25.17
CA LYS A 268 -9.51 -4.52 25.34
C LYS A 268 -9.02 -4.44 26.78
N TYR A 269 -9.17 -3.28 27.39
CA TYR A 269 -8.81 -3.07 28.79
C TYR A 269 -9.59 -4.01 29.73
N LEU A 270 -10.90 -4.17 29.53
CA LEU A 270 -11.70 -5.07 30.37
C LEU A 270 -11.23 -6.53 30.23
N VAL A 271 -11.00 -7.01 29.01
CA VAL A 271 -10.54 -8.38 28.76
C VAL A 271 -9.17 -8.63 29.37
N LEU A 272 -8.21 -7.72 29.18
CA LEU A 272 -6.86 -7.86 29.72
C LEU A 272 -6.79 -7.78 31.25
N ASN A 273 -7.82 -7.25 31.91
CA ASN A 273 -7.92 -7.23 33.38
C ASN A 273 -8.89 -8.31 33.91
N GLY A 274 -9.21 -9.34 33.11
CA GLY A 274 -10.07 -10.45 33.52
C GLY A 274 -11.54 -10.09 33.72
N LYS A 275 -11.98 -8.87 33.39
CA LYS A 275 -13.35 -8.39 33.58
C LYS A 275 -14.27 -8.84 32.44
N ILE A 276 -14.30 -10.15 32.16
CA ILE A 276 -14.95 -10.73 30.99
C ILE A 276 -16.46 -10.47 30.96
N LYS A 277 -17.17 -10.61 32.09
CA LYS A 277 -18.62 -10.30 32.18
C LYS A 277 -18.94 -8.86 31.75
N ARG A 278 -18.13 -7.88 32.20
CA ARG A 278 -18.28 -6.47 31.82
C ARG A 278 -17.93 -6.24 30.35
N ALA A 279 -16.89 -6.90 29.84
CA ALA A 279 -16.53 -6.83 28.43
C ALA A 279 -17.67 -7.35 27.53
N LEU A 280 -18.30 -8.47 27.90
CA LEU A 280 -19.44 -9.05 27.18
C LEU A 280 -20.66 -8.14 27.21
N LEU A 281 -21.00 -7.55 28.36
CA LEU A 281 -22.09 -6.56 28.46
C LEU A 281 -21.85 -5.39 27.50
N LYS A 282 -20.63 -4.84 27.51
CA LYS A 282 -20.27 -3.75 26.61
C LYS A 282 -20.37 -4.18 25.14
N LEU A 283 -19.86 -5.36 24.80
CA LEU A 283 -19.90 -5.91 23.44
C LEU A 283 -21.31 -6.14 22.92
N SER A 284 -22.26 -6.51 23.78
CA SER A 284 -23.67 -6.68 23.38
C SER A 284 -24.31 -5.39 22.87
N ASN A 285 -23.80 -4.22 23.29
CA ASN A 285 -24.29 -2.91 22.86
C ASN A 285 -23.50 -2.32 21.68
N LEU A 286 -22.50 -3.06 21.15
CA LEU A 286 -21.67 -2.59 20.04
C LEU A 286 -22.02 -3.32 18.75
N GLN A 287 -22.23 -2.55 17.69
CA GLN A 287 -22.48 -3.08 16.36
C GLN A 287 -21.18 -3.22 15.57
N GLY A 288 -21.10 -4.28 14.76
CA GLY A 288 -19.99 -4.49 13.84
C GLY A 288 -19.36 -5.87 13.98
N LYS A 289 -18.85 -6.36 12.84
CA LYS A 289 -18.33 -7.73 12.71
C LYS A 289 -17.25 -8.08 13.74
N LYS A 290 -16.34 -7.14 14.00
CA LYS A 290 -15.25 -7.27 14.97
C LYS A 290 -15.79 -7.53 16.39
N TYR A 291 -16.75 -6.73 16.85
CA TYR A 291 -17.31 -6.86 18.20
C TYR A 291 -18.14 -8.14 18.34
N LYS A 292 -18.91 -8.52 17.32
CA LYS A 292 -19.59 -9.83 17.29
C LYS A 292 -18.59 -10.98 17.40
N ALA A 293 -17.48 -10.92 16.67
CA ALA A 293 -16.43 -11.94 16.73
C ALA A 293 -15.77 -12.01 18.12
N TRP A 294 -15.48 -10.87 18.73
CA TRP A 294 -14.94 -10.81 20.10
C TRP A 294 -15.90 -11.41 21.12
N LYS A 295 -17.19 -11.08 21.05
CA LYS A 295 -18.22 -11.65 21.91
C LYS A 295 -18.25 -13.18 21.80
N VAL A 296 -18.34 -13.70 20.58
CA VAL A 296 -18.34 -15.15 20.32
C VAL A 296 -17.07 -15.82 20.86
N ALA A 297 -15.90 -15.25 20.57
CA ALA A 297 -14.63 -15.81 21.01
C ALA A 297 -14.53 -15.86 22.55
N LEU A 298 -14.94 -14.79 23.24
CA LEU A 298 -14.94 -14.73 24.71
C LEU A 298 -15.95 -15.70 25.33
N LEU A 299 -17.16 -15.80 24.77
CA LEU A 299 -18.19 -16.74 25.25
C LEU A 299 -17.73 -18.19 25.11
N ARG A 300 -17.12 -18.56 23.98
CA ARG A 300 -16.57 -19.91 23.77
C ARG A 300 -15.40 -20.19 24.71
N LYS A 301 -14.48 -19.24 24.88
CA LYS A 301 -13.29 -19.42 25.72
C LYS A 301 -13.61 -19.55 27.21
N PHE A 302 -14.42 -18.63 27.74
CA PHE A 302 -14.57 -18.47 29.19
C PHE A 302 -15.85 -19.10 29.75
N TYR A 303 -16.83 -19.42 28.90
CA TYR A 303 -18.13 -19.95 29.34
C TYR A 303 -18.56 -21.21 28.60
N GLY A 304 -17.74 -21.75 27.69
CA GLY A 304 -18.06 -22.97 26.93
C GLY A 304 -19.28 -22.87 26.01
N LYS A 305 -19.84 -21.67 25.79
CA LYS A 305 -21.07 -21.50 25.01
C LYS A 305 -20.82 -21.74 23.53
N LYS A 306 -21.68 -22.54 22.88
CA LYS A 306 -21.65 -22.82 21.43
C LYS A 306 -22.29 -21.69 20.59
N GLU A 307 -21.99 -20.44 20.92
CA GLU A 307 -22.49 -19.28 20.19
C GLU A 307 -22.01 -19.32 18.73
N SER A 308 -22.90 -19.15 17.75
CA SER A 308 -22.54 -19.18 16.33
C SER A 308 -22.01 -17.82 15.83
N PHE A 309 -21.10 -17.86 14.87
CA PHE A 309 -20.66 -16.69 14.13
C PHE A 309 -21.02 -16.89 12.66
N ASN A 310 -22.24 -16.52 12.27
CA ASN A 310 -22.69 -16.70 10.89
C ASN A 310 -22.24 -15.50 10.04
N ASN A 311 -21.22 -15.71 9.22
CA ASN A 311 -20.79 -14.74 8.22
C ASN A 311 -20.16 -15.43 7.00
N ASN A 312 -20.81 -15.32 5.86
CA ASN A 312 -20.43 -16.03 4.63
C ASN A 312 -19.28 -15.37 3.87
N VAL A 313 -18.87 -14.14 4.24
CA VAL A 313 -17.73 -13.47 3.62
C VAL A 313 -16.44 -13.94 4.30
N PRO A 314 -15.50 -14.58 3.59
CA PRO A 314 -14.23 -15.00 4.18
C PRO A 314 -13.40 -13.82 4.69
N ASN A 315 -12.87 -13.97 5.89
CA ASN A 315 -11.86 -13.12 6.53
C ASN A 315 -11.46 -13.79 7.83
N PHE A 316 -10.42 -13.25 8.47
CA PHE A 316 -9.90 -13.71 9.75
C PHE A 316 -10.95 -14.21 10.75
N TYR A 317 -12.03 -13.46 11.02
CA TYR A 317 -13.02 -13.89 12.03
C TYR A 317 -13.87 -15.06 11.56
N SER A 318 -14.40 -15.00 10.33
CA SER A 318 -15.27 -16.06 9.83
C SER A 318 -14.51 -17.37 9.62
N LEU A 319 -13.25 -17.28 9.18
CA LEU A 319 -12.35 -18.42 9.04
C LEU A 319 -12.03 -19.13 10.36
N LEU A 320 -12.14 -18.44 11.49
CA LEU A 320 -11.83 -18.99 12.82
C LEU A 320 -13.08 -19.37 13.62
N LEU A 321 -14.19 -18.65 13.43
CA LEU A 321 -15.34 -18.74 14.31
C LEU A 321 -16.59 -19.33 13.67
N ASN A 322 -16.69 -19.40 12.33
CA ASN A 322 -17.84 -20.03 11.68
C ASN A 322 -17.96 -21.50 12.11
N SER A 323 -19.18 -21.96 12.29
CA SER A 323 -19.48 -23.40 12.50
C SER A 323 -19.41 -24.20 11.20
N ASN A 324 -19.74 -23.56 10.08
CA ASN A 324 -19.82 -24.20 8.77
C ASN A 324 -18.63 -23.78 7.89
N SER A 325 -18.18 -24.69 7.03
CA SER A 325 -17.18 -24.39 6.00
C SER A 325 -17.70 -23.29 5.07
N ILE A 326 -16.88 -22.29 4.78
CA ILE A 326 -17.23 -21.25 3.80
C ILE A 326 -17.05 -21.83 2.39
N LYS A 327 -18.15 -21.97 1.65
CA LYS A 327 -18.14 -22.31 0.23
C LYS A 327 -18.06 -21.02 -0.59
N LEU A 328 -17.24 -20.98 -1.63
CA LEU A 328 -17.19 -19.86 -2.57
C LEU A 328 -17.75 -20.32 -3.92
N SER A 329 -18.65 -19.53 -4.49
CA SER A 329 -19.20 -19.76 -5.81
C SER A 329 -18.15 -19.38 -6.87
N ALA A 330 -17.77 -20.36 -7.68
CA ALA A 330 -16.98 -20.28 -8.92
C ALA A 330 -15.46 -20.05 -8.82
N LYS A 331 -14.75 -20.93 -9.55
CA LYS A 331 -13.30 -20.95 -9.80
C LYS A 331 -13.09 -20.97 -11.32
N SER A 332 -13.14 -19.82 -11.99
CA SER A 332 -12.73 -19.78 -13.39
C SER A 332 -11.30 -19.28 -13.49
N LEU A 333 -10.45 -20.02 -14.21
CA LEU A 333 -9.09 -19.56 -14.47
C LEU A 333 -9.14 -18.29 -15.32
N PRO A 334 -8.22 -17.33 -15.10
CA PRO A 334 -8.06 -16.18 -15.99
C PRO A 334 -7.70 -16.66 -17.40
N ARG A 335 -8.49 -16.26 -18.41
CA ARG A 335 -8.22 -16.56 -19.81
C ARG A 335 -8.45 -15.34 -20.69
N VAL A 336 -7.72 -15.25 -21.80
CA VAL A 336 -7.76 -14.09 -22.71
C VAL A 336 -9.15 -13.85 -23.29
N GLU A 337 -9.97 -14.88 -23.43
CA GLU A 337 -11.34 -14.80 -23.95
C GLU A 337 -12.25 -13.95 -23.05
N PHE A 338 -11.94 -13.83 -21.76
CA PHE A 338 -12.71 -13.05 -20.80
C PHE A 338 -12.40 -11.55 -20.81
N ILE A 339 -11.45 -11.10 -21.65
CA ILE A 339 -11.26 -9.67 -21.91
C ILE A 339 -12.40 -9.24 -22.85
N ASP A 340 -13.35 -8.44 -22.39
CA ASP A 340 -14.46 -7.94 -23.24
C ASP A 340 -14.08 -6.68 -24.05
N GLU A 341 -12.99 -6.02 -23.68
CA GLU A 341 -12.48 -4.84 -24.38
C GLU A 341 -11.59 -5.27 -25.57
N GLU A 342 -12.15 -5.25 -26.79
CA GLU A 342 -11.50 -5.81 -27.99
C GLU A 342 -10.13 -5.21 -28.32
N GLY A 343 -9.92 -3.91 -28.10
CA GLY A 343 -8.60 -3.29 -28.27
C GLY A 343 -7.57 -3.81 -27.28
N ILE A 344 -7.95 -3.99 -26.01
CA ILE A 344 -7.07 -4.55 -24.97
C ILE A 344 -6.75 -6.02 -25.30
N LYS A 345 -7.75 -6.80 -25.69
CA LYS A 345 -7.59 -8.19 -26.13
C LYS A 345 -6.62 -8.27 -27.31
N TYR A 346 -6.76 -7.38 -28.30
CA TYR A 346 -5.87 -7.30 -29.45
C TYR A 346 -4.43 -6.99 -29.05
N LEU A 347 -4.20 -5.99 -28.20
CA LEU A 347 -2.86 -5.65 -27.69
C LEU A 347 -2.21 -6.84 -26.99
N TYR A 348 -2.95 -7.55 -26.15
CA TYR A 348 -2.44 -8.73 -25.44
C TYR A 348 -2.06 -9.85 -26.41
N LYS A 349 -2.94 -10.18 -27.37
CA LYS A 349 -2.66 -11.20 -28.40
C LYS A 349 -1.45 -10.88 -29.28
N ARG A 350 -1.07 -9.59 -29.39
CA ARG A 350 0.15 -9.13 -30.07
C ARG A 350 1.38 -9.06 -29.17
N GLY A 351 1.30 -9.54 -27.93
CA GLY A 351 2.41 -9.52 -26.97
C GLY A 351 2.74 -8.12 -26.44
N ARG A 352 1.85 -7.13 -26.59
CA ARG A 352 2.11 -5.72 -26.23
C ARG A 352 1.79 -5.40 -24.77
N CYS A 353 2.33 -6.22 -23.87
CA CYS A 353 2.22 -6.01 -22.43
C CYS A 353 2.90 -4.71 -21.96
N ASP A 354 3.92 -4.26 -22.70
CA ASP A 354 4.53 -2.94 -22.54
C ASP A 354 3.50 -1.81 -22.67
N VAL A 355 2.63 -1.84 -23.69
CA VAL A 355 1.56 -0.85 -23.90
C VAL A 355 0.48 -0.98 -22.83
N ILE A 356 0.02 -2.21 -22.56
CA ILE A 356 -1.03 -2.48 -21.55
C ILE A 356 -0.60 -1.98 -20.18
N SER A 357 0.69 -2.03 -19.85
CA SER A 357 1.20 -1.55 -18.57
C SER A 357 0.96 -0.04 -18.32
N PHE A 358 0.76 0.77 -19.37
CA PHE A 358 0.46 2.20 -19.25
C PHE A 358 -1.04 2.50 -19.13
N ILE A 359 -1.91 1.52 -19.39
CA ILE A 359 -3.35 1.68 -19.22
C ILE A 359 -3.66 1.80 -17.73
N ASN A 360 -4.31 2.90 -17.34
CA ASN A 360 -4.68 3.22 -15.97
C ASN A 360 -6.20 3.37 -15.82
N LYS A 361 -6.96 2.50 -16.49
CA LYS A 361 -8.42 2.39 -16.39
C LYS A 361 -8.77 1.26 -15.43
N LYS A 362 -9.77 1.48 -14.58
CA LYS A 362 -10.31 0.41 -13.75
C LYS A 362 -11.39 -0.30 -14.53
N SER A 363 -11.17 -1.57 -14.85
CA SER A 363 -12.18 -2.51 -15.33
C SER A 363 -11.77 -3.94 -15.01
N PRO A 364 -12.69 -4.92 -15.01
CA PRO A 364 -12.33 -6.34 -14.92
C PRO A 364 -11.37 -6.79 -16.04
N SER A 365 -11.57 -6.26 -17.26
CA SER A 365 -10.77 -6.58 -18.44
C SER A 365 -9.34 -6.04 -18.38
N VAL A 366 -9.15 -4.81 -17.90
CA VAL A 366 -7.80 -4.25 -17.67
C VAL A 366 -7.09 -5.03 -16.57
N ALA A 367 -7.78 -5.35 -15.46
CA ALA A 367 -7.21 -6.13 -14.37
C ALA A 367 -6.77 -7.52 -14.84
N LEU A 368 -7.56 -8.16 -15.70
CA LEU A 368 -7.24 -9.43 -16.34
C LEU A 368 -6.04 -9.31 -17.28
N ALA A 369 -5.99 -8.27 -18.12
CA ALA A 369 -4.87 -8.04 -19.02
C ALA A 369 -3.56 -7.81 -18.26
N HIS A 370 -3.56 -7.01 -17.18
CA HIS A 370 -2.38 -6.86 -16.31
C HIS A 370 -1.97 -8.16 -15.65
N HIS A 371 -2.92 -8.98 -15.20
CA HIS A 371 -2.63 -10.29 -14.62
C HIS A 371 -1.93 -11.20 -15.63
N LEU A 372 -2.49 -11.31 -16.84
CA LEU A 372 -1.93 -12.13 -17.91
C LEU A 372 -0.57 -11.63 -18.40
N CYS A 373 -0.30 -10.33 -18.27
CA CYS A 373 1.00 -9.71 -18.53
C CYS A 373 1.99 -9.80 -17.36
N GLY A 374 1.61 -10.39 -16.22
CA GLY A 374 2.47 -10.52 -15.03
C GLY A 374 2.59 -9.26 -14.17
N ASP A 375 1.85 -8.18 -14.45
CA ASP A 375 1.77 -6.98 -13.59
C ASP A 375 0.74 -7.24 -12.46
N TYR A 376 1.06 -8.18 -11.58
CA TYR A 376 0.18 -8.62 -10.50
C TYR A 376 -0.21 -7.47 -9.55
N LYS A 377 0.70 -6.50 -9.33
CA LYS A 377 0.46 -5.36 -8.44
C LYS A 377 -0.69 -4.50 -8.96
N LYS A 378 -0.69 -4.14 -10.24
CA LYS A 378 -1.81 -3.37 -10.83
C LYS A 378 -3.06 -4.23 -10.92
N ALA A 379 -2.94 -5.46 -11.40
CA ALA A 379 -4.05 -6.39 -11.51
C ALA A 379 -4.83 -6.55 -10.20
N ILE A 380 -4.13 -6.80 -9.08
CA ILE A 380 -4.75 -6.94 -7.75
C ILE A 380 -5.42 -5.62 -7.32
N LYS A 381 -4.75 -4.48 -7.51
CA LYS A 381 -5.29 -3.17 -7.12
C LYS A 381 -6.57 -2.85 -7.87
N GLU A 382 -6.62 -3.15 -9.16
CA GLU A 382 -7.78 -2.93 -10.01
C GLU A 382 -8.91 -3.91 -9.67
N ALA A 383 -8.61 -5.21 -9.61
CA ALA A 383 -9.58 -6.25 -9.24
C ALA A 383 -10.22 -6.00 -7.86
N THR A 384 -9.50 -5.34 -6.93
CA THR A 384 -10.02 -5.00 -5.60
C THR A 384 -11.26 -4.11 -5.66
N PHE A 385 -11.38 -3.22 -6.67
CA PHE A 385 -12.59 -2.40 -6.87
C PHE A 385 -13.81 -3.25 -7.25
N TYR A 386 -13.58 -4.42 -7.84
CA TYR A 386 -14.62 -5.33 -8.34
C TYR A 386 -14.82 -6.57 -7.47
N ARG A 387 -14.23 -6.62 -6.26
CA ARG A 387 -14.35 -7.76 -5.33
C ARG A 387 -15.78 -8.15 -4.93
N LYS A 388 -16.75 -7.24 -5.09
CA LYS A 388 -18.18 -7.51 -4.84
C LYS A 388 -18.89 -8.15 -6.05
N LYS A 389 -18.23 -8.23 -7.20
CA LYS A 389 -18.76 -8.77 -8.46
C LYS A 389 -18.14 -10.13 -8.81
N LEU A 390 -17.68 -10.90 -7.82
CA LEU A 390 -17.05 -12.22 -8.04
C LEU A 390 -18.02 -13.23 -8.68
N GLU A 391 -19.31 -13.14 -8.37
CA GLU A 391 -20.32 -13.99 -9.02
C GLU A 391 -20.42 -13.68 -10.53
N LYS A 392 -20.34 -12.41 -10.90
CA LYS A 392 -20.36 -11.98 -12.31
C LYS A 392 -19.02 -12.24 -13.02
N TYR A 393 -17.90 -12.09 -12.32
CA TYR A 393 -16.55 -12.22 -12.86
C TYR A 393 -15.70 -13.16 -11.98
N PRO A 394 -15.94 -14.48 -12.03
CA PRO A 394 -15.29 -15.42 -11.12
C PRO A 394 -13.77 -15.50 -11.27
N TYR A 395 -13.24 -15.18 -12.45
CA TYR A 395 -11.79 -15.14 -12.69
C TYR A 395 -11.07 -14.08 -11.88
N LEU A 396 -11.78 -13.05 -11.41
CA LEU A 396 -11.22 -12.02 -10.53
C LEU A 396 -10.68 -12.62 -9.23
N LEU A 397 -11.16 -13.79 -8.79
CA LEU A 397 -10.64 -14.43 -7.59
C LEU A 397 -9.17 -14.87 -7.78
N HIS A 398 -8.83 -15.43 -8.93
CA HIS A 398 -7.45 -15.77 -9.29
C HIS A 398 -6.59 -14.52 -9.52
N ILE A 399 -7.18 -13.41 -9.97
CA ILE A 399 -6.45 -12.14 -10.10
C ILE A 399 -6.17 -11.52 -8.72
N LEU A 400 -7.11 -11.60 -7.79
CA LEU A 400 -6.94 -11.12 -6.42
C LEU A 400 -5.91 -11.95 -5.65
N TYR A 401 -5.75 -13.24 -6.00
CA TYR A 401 -4.82 -14.19 -5.37
C TYR A 401 -4.02 -14.96 -6.44
N PRO A 402 -3.12 -14.28 -7.17
CA PRO A 402 -2.40 -14.87 -8.29
C PRO A 402 -1.37 -15.89 -7.80
N LYS A 403 -1.22 -17.00 -8.55
CA LYS A 403 -0.17 -18.00 -8.34
C LYS A 403 1.10 -17.53 -9.06
N HIS A 404 1.87 -16.66 -8.41
CA HIS A 404 3.09 -16.13 -8.99
C HIS A 404 4.11 -17.27 -9.22
N PRO A 405 4.70 -17.41 -10.43
CA PRO A 405 5.51 -18.58 -10.82
C PRO A 405 6.63 -18.93 -9.85
N ILE A 406 7.39 -17.92 -9.36
CA ILE A 406 8.53 -18.16 -8.46
C ILE A 406 8.20 -18.87 -7.14
N PHE A 407 6.95 -18.82 -6.70
CA PHE A 407 6.54 -19.46 -5.46
C PHE A 407 5.93 -20.84 -5.69
N GLU A 408 5.66 -21.23 -6.94
CA GLU A 408 5.05 -22.51 -7.31
C GLU A 408 3.89 -22.94 -6.37
N ASN A 409 4.11 -23.96 -5.53
CA ASN A 409 3.14 -24.50 -4.57
C ASN A 409 3.37 -24.04 -3.12
N ASP A 410 4.30 -23.11 -2.90
CA ASP A 410 4.56 -22.48 -1.60
C ASP A 410 3.48 -21.42 -1.27
N LEU A 411 2.33 -21.92 -0.83
CA LEU A 411 1.17 -21.11 -0.48
C LEU A 411 1.43 -20.20 0.73
N ILE A 412 2.37 -20.57 1.60
CA ILE A 412 2.76 -19.76 2.75
C ILE A 412 3.46 -18.50 2.25
N SER A 413 4.53 -18.66 1.47
CA SER A 413 5.30 -17.52 0.97
C SER A 413 4.48 -16.66 -0.01
N LEU A 414 3.60 -17.26 -0.83
CA LEU A 414 2.61 -16.50 -1.63
C LEU A 414 1.74 -15.58 -0.76
N SER A 415 1.29 -16.08 0.39
CA SER A 415 0.42 -15.34 1.32
C SER A 415 1.12 -14.14 1.95
N LEU A 416 2.42 -14.30 2.28
CA LEU A 416 3.28 -13.24 2.75
C LEU A 416 3.60 -12.24 1.63
N ALA A 417 4.13 -12.70 0.49
CA ALA A 417 4.53 -11.84 -0.63
C ALA A 417 3.40 -10.97 -1.16
N ARG A 418 2.17 -11.52 -1.23
CA ARG A 418 0.97 -10.74 -1.53
C ARG A 418 0.77 -9.59 -0.54
N GLN A 419 0.93 -9.86 0.75
CA GLN A 419 0.73 -8.83 1.78
C GLN A 419 1.88 -7.83 1.85
N GLU A 420 3.11 -8.28 1.58
CA GLU A 420 4.33 -7.49 1.69
C GLU A 420 4.51 -6.52 0.51
N SER A 421 4.39 -7.01 -0.73
CA SER A 421 4.74 -6.24 -1.93
C SER A 421 3.65 -6.22 -3.00
N LEU A 422 2.60 -7.05 -2.89
CA LEU A 422 1.70 -7.38 -4.00
C LEU A 422 2.48 -7.94 -5.21
N PHE A 423 3.53 -8.72 -4.93
CA PHE A 423 4.45 -9.31 -5.90
C PHE A 423 5.30 -8.31 -6.69
N ASP A 424 5.52 -7.12 -6.14
CA ASP A 424 6.44 -6.15 -6.72
C ASP A 424 7.88 -6.45 -6.33
N GLN A 425 8.67 -6.96 -7.28
CA GLN A 425 10.08 -7.28 -7.07
C GLN A 425 10.95 -6.05 -6.78
N PHE A 426 10.51 -4.86 -7.18
CA PHE A 426 11.22 -3.60 -6.95
C PHE A 426 10.68 -2.83 -5.74
N ALA A 427 9.82 -3.45 -4.92
CA ALA A 427 9.26 -2.81 -3.74
C ALA A 427 10.34 -2.43 -2.72
N LEU A 428 10.37 -1.15 -2.34
CA LEU A 428 11.19 -0.61 -1.26
C LEU A 428 10.29 0.07 -0.22
N SER A 429 10.25 -0.45 1.00
CA SER A 429 9.46 0.18 2.08
C SER A 429 10.14 1.44 2.61
N ARG A 430 9.35 2.29 3.28
CA ARG A 430 9.85 3.48 3.99
C ARG A 430 10.88 3.14 5.07
N SER A 431 10.83 1.93 5.61
CA SER A 431 11.77 1.44 6.63
C SER A 431 13.05 0.87 6.00
N GLY A 432 13.03 0.56 4.70
CA GLY A 432 14.13 0.01 3.92
C GLY A 432 14.01 -1.49 3.62
N ALA A 433 12.83 -2.08 3.76
CA ALA A 433 12.57 -3.48 3.40
C ALA A 433 12.49 -3.63 1.86
N ILE A 434 13.03 -4.72 1.31
CA ILE A 434 13.28 -4.86 -0.14
C ILE A 434 12.60 -6.10 -0.73
N GLY A 435 12.06 -5.95 -1.93
CA GLY A 435 11.64 -7.04 -2.82
C GLY A 435 10.32 -7.72 -2.46
N LEU A 436 10.07 -8.87 -3.08
CA LEU A 436 8.80 -9.60 -3.06
C LEU A 436 8.26 -9.87 -1.64
N MET A 437 9.14 -10.28 -0.73
CA MET A 437 8.84 -10.65 0.65
C MET A 437 9.35 -9.61 1.66
N GLN A 438 9.75 -8.41 1.20
CA GLN A 438 10.14 -7.26 2.01
C GLN A 438 11.16 -7.61 3.11
N ILE A 439 12.33 -8.10 2.70
CA ILE A 439 13.43 -8.44 3.61
C ILE A 439 14.17 -7.17 4.02
N MET A 440 14.37 -6.99 5.33
CA MET A 440 15.21 -5.90 5.85
C MET A 440 16.69 -6.19 5.55
N PRO A 441 17.52 -5.19 5.18
CA PRO A 441 18.94 -5.40 4.87
C PRO A 441 19.73 -6.13 5.95
N PHE A 442 19.49 -5.80 7.23
CA PHE A 442 20.10 -6.50 8.37
C PHE A 442 19.70 -7.97 8.44
N THR A 443 18.40 -8.27 8.25
CA THR A 443 17.88 -9.63 8.19
C THR A 443 18.46 -10.39 7.00
N GLY A 444 18.60 -9.74 5.84
CA GLY A 444 19.25 -10.32 4.66
C GLY A 444 20.69 -10.74 4.93
N LYS A 445 21.50 -9.88 5.58
CA LYS A 445 22.87 -10.22 5.98
C LYS A 445 22.91 -11.43 6.93
N TYR A 446 22.02 -11.46 7.91
CA TYR A 446 21.90 -12.60 8.84
C TYR A 446 21.56 -13.91 8.09
N ILE A 447 20.61 -13.86 7.16
CA ILE A 447 20.21 -15.04 6.37
C ILE A 447 21.33 -15.48 5.44
N ALA A 448 22.00 -14.54 4.77
CA ALA A 448 23.14 -14.83 3.89
C ALA A 448 24.25 -15.59 4.65
N GLN A 449 24.56 -15.18 5.88
CA GLN A 449 25.50 -15.89 6.74
C GLN A 449 25.01 -17.31 7.09
N LYS A 450 23.73 -17.47 7.43
CA LYS A 450 23.14 -18.78 7.75
C LYS A 450 23.10 -19.74 6.57
N LEU A 451 22.84 -19.22 5.37
CA LEU A 451 22.82 -19.97 4.13
C LEU A 451 24.19 -20.06 3.44
N LYS A 452 25.25 -19.52 4.05
CA LYS A 452 26.62 -19.47 3.51
C LYS A 452 26.70 -18.86 2.10
N VAL A 453 25.86 -17.86 1.82
CA VAL A 453 25.87 -17.11 0.55
C VAL A 453 27.08 -16.19 0.53
N LYS A 454 28.05 -16.48 -0.35
CA LYS A 454 29.26 -15.66 -0.54
C LYS A 454 28.90 -14.35 -1.26
N ASP A 455 29.62 -13.27 -0.94
CA ASP A 455 29.56 -11.96 -1.61
C ASP A 455 28.17 -11.30 -1.70
N PHE A 456 27.28 -11.60 -0.74
CA PHE A 456 25.94 -11.01 -0.69
C PHE A 456 25.97 -9.48 -0.60
N LYS A 457 25.32 -8.82 -1.55
CA LYS A 457 25.06 -7.38 -1.54
C LYS A 457 23.59 -7.12 -1.24
N VAL A 458 23.30 -6.03 -0.54
CA VAL A 458 21.90 -5.66 -0.21
C VAL A 458 21.04 -5.51 -1.47
N THR A 459 21.63 -5.09 -2.59
CA THR A 459 20.95 -4.99 -3.90
C THR A 459 20.52 -6.34 -4.46
N ASP A 460 21.12 -7.46 -4.05
CA ASP A 460 20.67 -8.80 -4.45
C ASP A 460 19.27 -9.11 -3.93
N LEU A 461 18.78 -8.41 -2.89
CA LEU A 461 17.40 -8.55 -2.43
C LEU A 461 16.35 -8.07 -3.44
N PHE A 462 16.73 -7.31 -4.47
CA PHE A 462 15.83 -7.00 -5.60
C PHE A 462 15.70 -8.16 -6.59
N LYS A 463 16.61 -9.15 -6.56
CA LYS A 463 16.50 -10.36 -7.38
C LYS A 463 15.38 -11.23 -6.79
N PRO A 464 14.31 -11.52 -7.56
CA PRO A 464 13.15 -12.27 -7.06
C PRO A 464 13.51 -13.58 -6.37
N LYS A 465 14.43 -14.36 -6.96
CA LYS A 465 14.82 -15.68 -6.47
C LYS A 465 15.50 -15.60 -5.10
N VAL A 466 16.50 -14.74 -4.97
CA VAL A 466 17.20 -14.50 -3.68
C VAL A 466 16.20 -14.04 -2.62
N ASN A 467 15.30 -13.12 -2.97
CA ASN A 467 14.32 -12.59 -2.04
C ASN A 467 13.33 -13.67 -1.56
N TYR A 468 12.87 -14.51 -2.49
CA TYR A 468 12.02 -15.66 -2.21
C TYR A 468 12.71 -16.68 -1.29
N GLU A 469 13.94 -17.09 -1.61
CA GLU A 469 14.70 -18.06 -0.81
C GLU A 469 14.94 -17.53 0.61
N PHE A 470 15.32 -16.25 0.73
CA PHE A 470 15.58 -15.62 2.02
C PHE A 470 14.30 -15.50 2.86
N GLY A 471 13.21 -15.04 2.25
CA GLY A 471 11.92 -14.94 2.93
C GLY A 471 11.37 -16.30 3.34
N SER A 472 11.49 -17.31 2.48
CA SER A 472 11.08 -18.70 2.74
C SER A 472 11.88 -19.33 3.87
N PHE A 473 13.21 -19.14 3.87
CA PHE A 473 14.06 -19.57 4.98
C PHE A 473 13.63 -18.91 6.29
N TYR A 474 13.45 -17.59 6.29
CA TYR A 474 13.13 -16.86 7.52
C TYR A 474 11.76 -17.24 8.09
N ILE A 475 10.72 -17.35 7.25
CA ILE A 475 9.42 -17.82 7.73
C ILE A 475 9.47 -19.27 8.20
N SER A 476 10.30 -20.14 7.59
CA SER A 476 10.54 -21.51 8.05
C SER A 476 11.02 -21.55 9.50
N GLU A 477 12.06 -20.77 9.80
CA GLU A 477 12.64 -20.68 11.15
C GLU A 477 11.62 -20.15 12.17
N LEU A 478 10.81 -19.17 11.78
CA LEU A 478 9.74 -18.66 12.63
C LEU A 478 8.63 -19.70 12.85
N ILE A 479 8.28 -20.49 11.85
CA ILE A 479 7.31 -21.57 12.03
C ILE A 479 7.86 -22.65 12.95
N LYS A 480 9.15 -23.03 12.82
CA LYS A 480 9.80 -23.96 13.77
C LYS A 480 9.73 -23.43 15.20
N GLN A 481 9.99 -22.14 15.38
CA GLN A 481 10.02 -21.49 16.68
C GLN A 481 8.64 -21.35 17.33
N PHE A 482 7.61 -20.99 16.56
CA PHE A 482 6.28 -20.68 17.11
C PHE A 482 5.25 -21.79 16.90
N LYS A 483 5.56 -22.82 16.11
CA LYS A 483 4.74 -23.99 15.78
C LYS A 483 3.37 -23.70 15.13
N LEU A 484 3.00 -22.43 14.98
CA LEU A 484 1.76 -21.96 14.36
C LEU A 484 2.09 -20.87 13.34
N PHE A 485 1.63 -21.05 12.11
CA PHE A 485 1.83 -20.07 11.04
C PHE A 485 1.36 -18.63 11.39
N PRO A 486 0.21 -18.40 12.05
CA PRO A 486 -0.21 -17.06 12.43
C PRO A 486 0.77 -16.34 13.36
N LEU A 487 1.43 -17.09 14.25
CA LEU A 487 2.44 -16.56 15.16
C LEU A 487 3.77 -16.30 14.44
N ALA A 488 4.13 -17.17 13.49
CA ALA A 488 5.26 -16.95 12.61
C ALA A 488 5.07 -15.69 11.75
N ALA A 489 3.90 -15.51 11.13
CA ALA A 489 3.56 -14.31 10.37
C ALA A 489 3.57 -13.04 11.23
N ALA A 490 3.04 -13.10 12.45
CA ALA A 490 3.13 -11.99 13.40
C ALA A 490 4.59 -11.64 13.74
N SER A 491 5.44 -12.66 13.88
CA SER A 491 6.86 -12.51 14.19
C SER A 491 7.69 -12.06 13.00
N TYR A 492 7.27 -12.40 11.78
CA TYR A 492 7.88 -11.94 10.55
C TYR A 492 7.75 -10.41 10.44
N ASN A 493 6.54 -9.89 10.69
CA ASN A 493 6.26 -8.45 10.65
C ASN A 493 6.79 -7.67 11.87
N ALA A 494 6.55 -8.16 13.08
CA ALA A 494 6.86 -7.42 14.31
C ALA A 494 8.21 -7.80 14.94
N GLY A 495 8.81 -8.93 14.55
CA GLY A 495 9.97 -9.52 15.22
C GLY A 495 9.57 -10.50 16.35
N PRO A 496 10.31 -11.60 16.53
CA PRO A 496 9.95 -12.70 17.42
C PRO A 496 9.88 -12.30 18.90
N THR A 497 10.75 -11.40 19.36
CA THR A 497 10.80 -10.96 20.77
C THR A 497 9.47 -10.36 21.25
N ARG A 498 8.78 -9.59 20.39
CA ARG A 498 7.49 -8.96 20.76
C ARG A 498 6.38 -10.00 20.86
N ILE A 499 6.35 -10.98 19.96
CA ILE A 499 5.35 -12.04 19.96
C ILE A 499 5.56 -12.99 21.15
N LYS A 500 6.81 -13.33 21.49
CA LYS A 500 7.13 -14.08 22.73
C LYS A 500 6.64 -13.36 23.99
N LYS A 501 6.86 -12.04 24.10
CA LYS A 501 6.33 -11.25 25.22
C LYS A 501 4.80 -11.23 25.28
N ALA A 502 4.13 -11.18 24.12
CA ALA A 502 2.67 -11.26 24.05
C ALA A 502 2.16 -12.65 24.50
N LEU A 503 2.81 -13.72 24.04
CA LEU A 503 2.47 -15.10 24.45
C LEU A 503 2.70 -15.33 25.94
N LYS A 504 3.77 -14.78 26.53
CA LYS A 504 3.98 -14.85 27.99
C LYS A 504 2.79 -14.29 28.78
N ARG A 505 2.09 -13.28 28.25
CA ARG A 505 0.87 -12.72 28.88
C ARG A 505 -0.40 -13.51 28.58
N PHE A 506 -0.50 -14.12 27.40
CA PHE A 506 -1.69 -14.84 26.97
C PHE A 506 -1.73 -16.29 27.45
N GLY A 507 -0.58 -16.96 27.46
CA GLY A 507 -0.46 -18.40 27.59
C GLY A 507 -0.41 -19.11 26.23
N THR A 508 -0.95 -20.32 26.17
CA THR A 508 -0.91 -21.18 24.98
C THR A 508 -2.16 -20.97 24.11
N ILE A 509 -1.97 -20.87 22.80
CA ILE A 509 -3.06 -20.86 21.82
C ILE A 509 -3.39 -22.30 21.45
N LYS A 510 -4.57 -22.79 21.85
CA LYS A 510 -5.01 -24.16 21.56
C LYS A 510 -6.17 -24.20 20.57
N THR A 511 -6.90 -23.09 20.40
CA THR A 511 -8.14 -23.06 19.63
C THR A 511 -8.21 -21.86 18.67
N PRO A 512 -9.12 -21.89 17.68
CA PRO A 512 -9.36 -20.73 16.81
C PRO A 512 -9.79 -19.46 17.55
N TYR A 513 -10.61 -19.58 18.60
CA TYR A 513 -11.02 -18.43 19.41
C TYR A 513 -9.91 -17.91 20.32
N ASP A 514 -8.97 -18.76 20.77
CA ASP A 514 -7.73 -18.31 21.41
C ASP A 514 -6.95 -17.39 20.47
N LEU A 515 -6.86 -17.76 19.19
CA LEU A 515 -6.14 -16.96 18.20
C LEU A 515 -6.81 -15.61 17.95
N VAL A 516 -8.15 -15.54 17.91
CA VAL A 516 -8.88 -14.26 17.83
C VAL A 516 -8.54 -13.38 19.02
N ILE A 517 -8.62 -13.92 20.25
CA ILE A 517 -8.33 -13.17 21.47
C ILE A 517 -6.85 -12.73 21.49
N PHE A 518 -5.92 -13.62 21.19
CA PHE A 518 -4.50 -13.31 21.14
C PHE A 518 -4.20 -12.18 20.16
N VAL A 519 -4.66 -12.31 18.91
CA VAL A 519 -4.39 -11.32 17.85
C VAL A 519 -4.99 -9.97 18.21
N ASP A 520 -6.24 -9.90 18.68
CA ASP A 520 -6.90 -8.61 18.90
C ASP A 520 -6.55 -7.90 20.20
N PHE A 521 -6.23 -8.68 21.23
CA PHE A 521 -6.08 -8.17 22.60
C PHE A 521 -4.65 -8.19 23.11
N TYR A 522 -3.77 -9.05 22.61
CA TYR A 522 -2.42 -9.26 23.18
C TYR A 522 -1.28 -8.83 22.25
N ILE A 523 -1.50 -8.84 20.93
CA ILE A 523 -0.55 -8.24 19.99
C ILE A 523 -0.62 -6.72 20.16
N PRO A 524 0.49 -6.07 20.54
CA PRO A 524 0.47 -4.66 20.93
C PRO A 524 0.18 -3.73 19.75
N PHE A 525 0.69 -4.00 18.55
CA PHE A 525 0.61 -3.05 17.43
C PHE A 525 -0.57 -3.30 16.50
N ALA A 526 -1.40 -2.28 16.27
CA ALA A 526 -2.49 -2.32 15.30
C ALA A 526 -2.07 -2.79 13.90
N GLU A 527 -0.89 -2.36 13.44
CA GLU A 527 -0.31 -2.77 12.16
C GLU A 527 -0.12 -4.29 12.10
N THR A 528 0.56 -4.87 13.08
CA THR A 528 0.79 -6.33 13.17
C THR A 528 -0.52 -7.10 13.30
N ARG A 529 -1.50 -6.59 14.06
CA ARG A 529 -2.84 -7.21 14.12
C ARG A 529 -3.48 -7.27 12.73
N GLY A 530 -3.45 -6.16 12.00
CA GLY A 530 -3.97 -6.08 10.63
C GLY A 530 -3.21 -7.00 9.67
N TYR A 531 -1.88 -7.07 9.80
CA TYR A 531 -1.01 -7.92 9.00
C TYR A 531 -1.37 -9.40 9.12
N VAL A 532 -1.43 -9.93 10.36
CA VAL A 532 -1.77 -11.33 10.62
C VAL A 532 -3.13 -11.68 10.02
N LYS A 533 -4.14 -10.83 10.21
CA LYS A 533 -5.49 -11.04 9.68
C LYS A 533 -5.49 -11.15 8.15
N LYS A 534 -4.73 -10.30 7.47
CA LYS A 534 -4.64 -10.30 6.01
C LYS A 534 -3.86 -11.52 5.51
N VAL A 535 -2.71 -11.84 6.10
CA VAL A 535 -1.90 -13.00 5.71
C VAL A 535 -2.68 -14.30 5.88
N LEU A 536 -3.42 -14.48 6.98
CA LEU A 536 -4.27 -15.66 7.17
C LEU A 536 -5.40 -15.73 6.15
N THR A 537 -6.01 -14.59 5.84
CA THR A 537 -7.05 -14.51 4.81
C THR A 537 -6.47 -14.88 3.44
N ASN A 538 -5.27 -14.37 3.11
CA ASN A 538 -4.55 -14.75 1.89
C ASN A 538 -4.31 -16.26 1.85
N TYR A 539 -3.79 -16.84 2.94
CA TYR A 539 -3.45 -18.25 2.99
C TYR A 539 -4.65 -19.17 2.84
N PHE A 540 -5.80 -18.79 3.39
CA PHE A 540 -7.07 -19.45 3.10
C PHE A 540 -7.40 -19.41 1.60
N PHE A 541 -7.38 -18.24 0.95
CA PHE A 541 -7.73 -18.12 -0.46
C PHE A 541 -6.73 -18.86 -1.37
N TYR A 542 -5.44 -18.86 -1.03
CA TYR A 542 -4.45 -19.65 -1.74
C TYR A 542 -4.72 -21.15 -1.64
N ASN A 543 -5.05 -21.68 -0.46
CA ASN A 543 -5.45 -23.09 -0.33
C ASN A 543 -6.76 -23.40 -1.05
N TYR A 544 -7.72 -22.47 -0.99
CA TYR A 544 -9.01 -22.61 -1.67
C TYR A 544 -8.85 -22.77 -3.20
N LEU A 545 -7.94 -21.99 -3.79
CA LEU A 545 -7.69 -21.99 -5.22
C LEU A 545 -6.74 -23.11 -5.67
N TYR A 546 -5.72 -23.44 -4.87
CA TYR A 546 -4.57 -24.22 -5.35
C TYR A 546 -4.22 -25.46 -4.51
N ASN A 547 -5.04 -25.84 -3.52
CA ASN A 547 -4.83 -27.02 -2.67
C ASN A 547 -6.17 -27.67 -2.25
N ASP A 548 -7.11 -27.78 -3.19
CA ASP A 548 -8.44 -28.38 -3.00
C ASP A 548 -9.27 -27.81 -1.84
N GLY A 549 -8.94 -26.60 -1.36
CA GLY A 549 -9.57 -26.03 -0.17
C GLY A 549 -9.17 -26.66 1.15
N ARG A 550 -8.16 -27.55 1.17
CA ARG A 550 -7.60 -28.10 2.41
C ARG A 550 -6.85 -27.01 3.16
N TRP A 551 -7.50 -26.48 4.18
CA TRP A 551 -6.98 -25.43 5.04
C TRP A 551 -7.07 -25.88 6.50
N SER A 552 -5.94 -25.93 7.19
CA SER A 552 -5.93 -26.12 8.64
C SER A 552 -4.85 -25.28 9.30
N LEU A 553 -5.26 -24.54 10.33
CA LEU A 553 -4.38 -23.71 11.16
C LEU A 553 -3.70 -24.49 12.29
N PHE A 554 -4.28 -25.64 12.66
CA PHE A 554 -3.92 -26.39 13.87
C PHE A 554 -3.55 -27.86 13.57
N GLN A 555 -3.38 -28.26 12.31
CA GLN A 555 -2.90 -29.61 11.97
C GLN A 555 -1.40 -29.77 12.27
N LYS A 556 -1.05 -30.94 12.80
CA LYS A 556 0.32 -31.35 13.13
C LYS A 556 1.23 -31.34 11.90
N GLU A 557 2.46 -30.84 12.10
CA GLU A 557 3.75 -30.85 11.36
C GLU A 557 3.88 -31.47 9.94
N LYS A 558 3.01 -32.34 9.43
CA LYS A 558 3.16 -33.06 8.16
C LYS A 558 3.20 -32.13 6.92
N SER A 559 2.42 -31.06 6.89
CA SER A 559 2.46 -30.06 5.81
C SER A 559 3.71 -29.18 5.84
N LEU A 560 4.30 -28.98 7.03
CA LEU A 560 5.51 -28.18 7.24
C LEU A 560 6.79 -28.97 6.94
N LYS A 561 6.77 -30.30 7.10
CA LYS A 561 7.89 -31.18 6.73
C LYS A 561 8.18 -31.16 5.22
N ASN A 562 7.16 -30.98 4.37
CA ASN A 562 7.36 -30.84 2.92
C ASN A 562 7.94 -29.45 2.54
N PHE A 563 7.56 -28.39 3.26
CA PHE A 563 8.16 -27.05 3.12
C PHE A 563 9.67 -27.07 3.44
N HIS A 564 10.11 -27.93 4.36
CA HIS A 564 11.54 -28.07 4.72
C HIS A 564 12.39 -28.79 3.67
N LYS A 565 11.80 -29.63 2.81
CA LYS A 565 12.54 -30.38 1.79
C LYS A 565 12.74 -29.61 0.48
N MET A 566 11.94 -28.57 0.21
CA MET A 566 11.83 -28.01 -1.14
C MET A 566 12.85 -26.94 -1.55
N ASN A 567 13.51 -26.18 -0.65
CA ASN A 567 14.07 -24.88 -1.08
C ASN A 567 15.44 -24.46 -0.52
N VAL A 568 16.35 -25.40 -0.26
CA VAL A 568 17.76 -25.03 0.03
C VAL A 568 18.71 -25.82 -0.86
N THR A 569 18.47 -25.78 -2.18
CA THR A 569 19.59 -25.96 -3.13
C THR A 569 20.45 -24.70 -3.10
N GLU A 570 21.76 -24.87 -3.17
CA GLU A 570 22.76 -23.79 -3.09
C GLU A 570 22.30 -22.50 -3.80
N VAL A 571 22.15 -21.42 -3.02
CA VAL A 571 21.87 -20.08 -3.56
C VAL A 571 23.13 -19.58 -4.25
N ASN A 572 23.30 -19.95 -5.51
CA ASN A 572 24.42 -19.50 -6.32
C ASN A 572 24.07 -18.13 -6.95
N LEU A 573 24.69 -17.07 -6.44
CA LEU A 573 24.52 -15.70 -6.95
C LEU A 573 25.05 -15.49 -8.38
N LYS A 574 25.72 -16.49 -8.99
CA LYS A 574 26.39 -16.39 -10.30
C LYS A 574 25.50 -16.65 -11.53
N LYS A 575 24.19 -16.93 -11.39
CA LYS A 575 23.30 -17.00 -12.57
C LYS A 575 22.39 -15.77 -12.65
N PRO A 576 22.41 -15.02 -13.76
CA PRO A 576 21.62 -13.81 -13.97
C PRO A 576 20.11 -14.08 -13.98
#